data_AF-H2YIG3-F1
#
_entry.id   AF-H2YIG3-F1
#
_cell.length_a   1.000
_cell.length_b   1.000
_cell.length_c   1.000
_cell.angle_alpha   90.00
_cell.angle_beta   90.00
_cell.angle_gamma   90.00
#
_symmetry.space_group_name_H-M   'P 1'
#
loop_
_entity.id
_entity.type
_entity.pdbx_description
1 polymer ?
#
loop_
_entity_poly.entity_id
_entity_poly.type
_entity_poly.pdbx_seq_one_letter_code
_entity_poly.pdbx_strand_id
1 'polypeptide(L)'
;MALLIIARGIDKKYLKTPLGSVEEAKTSRSKNSEDKEETKNIRKDMLYRWEVSLLHCTSLSQVFLHLSTLDRCIMWTKSILNAKCRICRRKGDAEKMLLCDVCDRGHHMYCLRPALKVVPIGDWFCPDCKPRQSRISPRKVIRTKSFSQVSPVTAGVACKLIM
;
A
#
# COMPACT_ATOMS: atom_id res chain seq x y z
N MET A 1 16.04 14.00 10.36
CA MET A 1 14.71 14.52 9.96
C MET A 1 14.24 14.01 8.59
N ALA A 2 14.98 14.20 7.48
CA ALA A 2 14.55 13.77 6.15
C ALA A 2 14.20 12.27 6.03
N LEU A 3 15.02 11.38 6.61
CA LEU A 3 14.75 9.93 6.58
C LEU A 3 13.45 9.55 7.29
N LEU A 4 13.06 10.27 8.34
CA LEU A 4 11.80 10.03 9.05
C LEU A 4 10.58 10.39 8.20
N ILE A 5 10.69 11.47 7.42
CA ILE A 5 9.63 11.89 6.47
C ILE A 5 9.46 10.80 5.41
N ILE A 6 10.55 10.30 4.84
CA ILE A 6 10.53 9.20 3.87
C ILE A 6 9.88 7.96 4.50
N ALA A 7 10.32 7.54 5.69
CA ALA A 7 9.81 6.36 6.36
C ALA A 7 8.30 6.43 6.64
N ARG A 8 7.80 7.59 7.09
CA ARG A 8 6.36 7.81 7.35
C ARG A 8 5.52 7.91 6.08
N GLY A 9 6.12 8.25 4.95
CA GLY A 9 5.46 8.25 3.65
C GLY A 9 5.23 6.86 3.06
N ILE A 10 5.91 5.83 3.58
CA ILE A 10 5.78 4.46 3.09
C ILE A 10 4.62 3.77 3.81
N ASP A 11 3.64 3.30 3.05
CA ASP A 11 2.55 2.51 3.60
C ASP A 11 3.09 1.16 4.15
N LYS A 12 2.64 0.78 5.34
CA LYS A 12 3.14 -0.37 6.12
C LYS A 12 3.00 -1.70 5.37
N LYS A 13 2.08 -1.80 4.42
CA LYS A 13 1.91 -2.97 3.53
C LYS A 13 3.09 -3.20 2.58
N TYR A 14 3.92 -2.18 2.36
CA TYR A 14 5.15 -2.26 1.57
C TYR A 14 6.41 -2.44 2.43
N LEU A 15 6.26 -2.59 3.74
CA LEU A 15 7.36 -2.91 4.64
C LEU A 15 7.28 -4.40 5.01
N LYS A 16 8.44 -5.07 5.14
CA LYS A 16 8.58 -6.42 5.71
C LYS A 16 9.25 -6.36 7.08
N THR A 17 9.23 -7.49 7.79
CA THR A 17 9.84 -7.62 9.13
C THR A 17 11.32 -7.21 9.05
N PRO A 18 11.87 -6.48 10.04
CA PRO A 18 11.25 -6.03 11.30
C PRO A 18 10.15 -4.96 11.18
N LEU A 19 10.27 -4.00 10.27
CA LEU A 19 9.46 -2.77 10.30
C LEU A 19 8.02 -2.92 9.77
N GLY A 20 7.72 -3.96 8.98
CA GLY A 20 6.44 -4.12 8.27
C GLY A 20 5.93 -5.56 8.12
N SER A 21 4.66 -5.71 7.75
CA SER A 21 3.91 -6.98 7.87
C SER A 21 4.20 -7.91 6.72
N VAL A 22 4.93 -8.99 6.99
CA VAL A 22 5.07 -10.09 6.04
C VAL A 22 3.74 -10.83 5.96
N GLU A 23 2.88 -10.44 5.02
CA GLU A 23 1.77 -11.27 4.55
C GLU A 23 2.20 -12.13 3.36
N GLU A 24 3.24 -12.95 3.52
CA GLU A 24 3.56 -13.99 2.53
C GLU A 24 3.98 -15.29 3.22
N ALA A 25 2.96 -16.04 3.69
CA ALA A 25 2.91 -17.50 3.65
C ALA A 25 1.46 -17.94 3.89
N LYS A 26 0.71 -18.13 2.79
CA LYS A 26 -0.47 -19.00 2.81
C LYS A 26 0.03 -20.44 2.96
N THR A 27 0.31 -20.85 4.19
CA THR A 27 0.25 -22.26 4.62
C THR A 27 -0.50 -22.26 5.93
N SER A 28 -1.69 -22.85 5.87
CA SER A 28 -2.55 -23.35 6.95
C SER A 28 -2.27 -22.85 8.38
N ARG A 29 -3.31 -22.28 9.02
CA ARG A 29 -3.90 -22.71 10.30
C ARG A 29 -4.45 -21.49 11.07
N SER A 30 -5.70 -21.61 11.51
CA SER A 30 -6.45 -20.60 12.27
C SER A 30 -5.60 -19.97 13.36
N LYS A 31 -5.29 -18.67 13.23
CA LYS A 31 -4.83 -17.83 14.35
C LYS A 31 -6.05 -17.10 14.91
N ASN A 32 -6.25 -17.21 16.22
CA ASN A 32 -7.32 -16.54 16.94
C ASN A 32 -7.20 -15.01 16.77
N SER A 33 -8.31 -14.30 16.96
CA SER A 33 -8.35 -12.83 16.82
C SER A 33 -7.36 -12.11 17.74
N GLU A 34 -7.05 -12.69 18.89
CA GLU A 34 -6.17 -12.13 19.92
C GLU A 34 -4.69 -12.15 19.48
N ASP A 35 -4.20 -13.28 18.96
CA ASP A 35 -2.81 -13.42 18.47
C ASP A 35 -2.47 -12.44 17.32
N LYS A 36 -3.47 -12.12 16.50
CA LYS A 36 -3.31 -11.16 15.39
C LYS A 36 -3.20 -9.72 15.87
N GLU A 37 -3.82 -9.39 17.00
CA GLU A 37 -3.79 -8.04 17.53
C GLU A 37 -2.50 -7.78 18.32
N GLU A 38 -2.06 -8.76 19.10
CA GLU A 38 -0.78 -8.70 19.81
C GLU A 38 0.41 -8.57 18.84
N THR A 39 0.44 -9.38 17.78
CA THR A 39 1.49 -9.28 16.75
C THR A 39 1.48 -7.92 16.04
N LYS A 40 0.32 -7.32 15.74
CA LYS A 40 0.25 -5.96 15.19
C LYS A 40 0.78 -4.91 16.16
N ASN A 41 0.49 -5.05 17.45
CA ASN A 41 0.93 -4.11 18.48
C ASN A 41 2.45 -4.16 18.67
N ILE A 42 3.06 -5.34 18.75
CA ILE A 42 4.52 -5.52 18.78
C ILE A 42 5.20 -4.87 17.56
N ARG A 43 4.57 -4.94 16.39
CA ARG A 43 5.11 -4.37 15.16
C ARG A 43 5.00 -2.85 15.10
N LYS A 44 3.87 -2.29 15.57
CA LYS A 44 3.72 -0.85 15.76
C LYS A 44 4.77 -0.34 16.75
N ASP A 45 5.02 -1.08 17.82
CA ASP A 45 6.08 -0.79 18.80
C ASP A 45 7.47 -0.78 18.13
N MET A 46 7.79 -1.80 17.33
CA MET A 46 9.09 -1.89 16.65
C MET A 46 9.35 -0.73 15.68
N LEU A 47 8.34 -0.32 14.89
CA LEU A 47 8.45 0.83 14.00
C LEU A 47 8.62 2.12 14.80
N TYR A 48 7.80 2.31 15.84
CA TYR A 48 7.88 3.48 16.72
C TYR A 48 9.27 3.61 17.36
N ARG A 49 9.81 2.52 17.91
CA ARG A 49 11.15 2.49 18.51
C ARG A 49 12.24 2.81 17.51
N TRP A 50 12.13 2.31 16.28
CA TRP A 50 13.06 2.65 15.20
C TRP A 50 12.99 4.15 14.85
N GLU A 51 11.79 4.73 14.77
CA GLU A 51 11.60 6.16 14.51
C GLU A 51 12.19 7.04 15.63
N VAL A 52 11.96 6.67 16.89
CA VAL A 52 12.53 7.38 18.05
C VAL A 52 14.05 7.30 18.03
N SER A 53 14.63 6.13 17.77
CA SER A 53 16.09 5.98 17.63
C SER A 53 16.66 6.86 16.51
N LEU A 54 15.97 6.95 15.38
CA LEU A 54 16.38 7.82 14.27
C LEU A 54 16.37 9.31 14.64
N LEU A 55 15.44 9.76 15.49
CA LEU A 55 15.37 11.15 15.94
C LEU A 55 16.56 11.56 16.82
N HIS A 56 17.17 10.60 17.52
CA HIS A 56 18.31 10.84 18.40
C HIS A 56 19.67 10.63 17.72
N CYS A 57 19.70 10.34 16.42
CA CYS A 57 20.94 10.19 15.68
C CYS A 57 21.70 11.53 15.59
N THR A 58 22.96 11.54 16.02
CA THR A 58 23.88 12.68 15.99
C THR A 58 25.01 12.50 14.98
N SER A 59 25.15 11.31 14.38
CA SER A 59 26.20 10.99 13.42
C SER A 59 25.64 10.42 12.11
N LEU A 60 26.39 10.64 11.02
CA LEU A 60 26.09 10.10 9.71
C LEU A 60 26.03 8.57 9.72
N SER A 61 26.94 7.91 10.46
CA SER A 61 26.97 6.44 10.57
C SER A 61 25.70 5.90 11.20
N GLN A 62 25.13 6.58 12.20
CA GLN A 62 23.86 6.17 12.81
C GLN A 62 22.71 6.31 11.81
N VAL A 63 22.63 7.44 11.11
CA VAL A 63 21.62 7.66 10.06
C VAL A 63 21.75 6.60 8.95
N PHE A 64 22.97 6.26 8.55
CA PHE A 64 23.25 5.25 7.54
C PHE A 64 22.80 3.84 7.97
N LEU A 65 22.99 3.46 9.24
CA LEU A 65 22.49 2.19 9.77
C LEU A 65 20.95 2.13 9.76
N HIS A 66 20.29 3.24 10.12
CA HIS A 66 18.83 3.34 10.03
C HIS A 66 18.34 3.27 8.59
N LEU A 67 18.99 3.99 7.67
CA LEU A 67 18.68 3.95 6.25
C LEU A 67 18.82 2.53 5.69
N SER A 68 19.92 1.86 5.98
CA SER A 68 20.17 0.47 5.56
C SER A 68 19.12 -0.49 6.12
N THR A 69 18.65 -0.24 7.33
CA THR A 69 17.57 -1.04 7.94
C THR A 69 16.24 -0.80 7.24
N LEU A 70 15.91 0.46 6.94
CA LEU A 70 14.70 0.81 6.21
C LEU A 70 14.70 0.22 4.80
N ASP A 71 15.78 0.42 4.05
CA ASP A 71 15.95 -0.08 2.69
C ASP A 71 15.77 -1.60 2.63
N ARG A 72 16.43 -2.33 3.54
CA ARG A 72 16.25 -3.78 3.66
C ARG A 72 14.83 -4.17 4.03
N CYS A 73 14.04 -3.32 4.67
CA CYS A 73 12.65 -3.59 5.02
C CYS A 73 11.66 -3.19 3.92
N ILE A 74 12.05 -2.45 2.89
CA ILE A 74 11.13 -2.07 1.81
C ILE A 74 10.94 -3.23 0.84
N MET A 75 9.67 -3.47 0.49
CA MET A 75 9.26 -4.44 -0.52
C MET A 75 9.33 -3.81 -1.92
N TRP A 76 10.55 -3.60 -2.41
CA TRP A 76 10.82 -3.00 -3.74
C TRP A 76 10.15 -3.76 -4.90
N THR A 77 9.85 -5.05 -4.74
CA THR A 77 9.10 -5.85 -5.73
C THR A 77 7.69 -5.36 -5.97
N LYS A 78 7.09 -4.64 -5.01
CA LYS A 78 5.76 -4.05 -5.10
C LYS A 78 5.79 -2.58 -5.55
N SER A 79 6.94 -2.06 -5.97
CA SER A 79 7.05 -0.69 -6.49
C SER A 79 6.26 -0.50 -7.77
N ILE A 80 5.87 0.75 -8.04
CA ILE A 80 5.16 1.11 -9.27
C ILE A 80 6.00 0.81 -10.52
N LEU A 81 7.33 0.91 -10.41
CA LEU A 81 8.27 0.56 -11.47
C LEU A 81 8.20 -0.93 -11.83
N ASN A 82 7.81 -1.78 -10.88
CA ASN A 82 7.63 -3.20 -11.08
C ASN A 82 6.20 -3.61 -11.46
N ALA A 83 5.24 -2.69 -11.38
CA ALA A 83 3.86 -2.95 -11.73
C ALA A 83 3.69 -3.27 -13.22
N LYS A 84 2.86 -4.28 -13.52
CA LYS A 84 2.48 -4.65 -14.89
C LYS A 84 1.06 -4.21 -15.15
N CYS A 85 0.83 -3.59 -16.30
CA CYS A 85 -0.52 -3.26 -16.72
C CYS A 85 -1.37 -4.54 -16.89
N ARG A 86 -2.56 -4.56 -16.31
CA ARG A 86 -3.49 -5.68 -16.41
C ARG A 86 -4.07 -5.90 -17.80
N ILE A 87 -3.98 -4.92 -18.69
CA ILE A 87 -4.54 -4.96 -20.04
C ILE A 87 -3.45 -5.32 -21.05
N CYS A 88 -2.39 -4.50 -21.17
CA CYS A 88 -1.33 -4.74 -22.15
C CYS A 88 -0.21 -5.68 -21.68
N ARG A 89 -0.20 -6.08 -20.39
CA ARG A 89 0.80 -6.96 -19.75
C ARG A 89 2.24 -6.42 -19.72
N ARG A 90 2.47 -5.18 -20.16
CA ARG A 90 3.79 -4.53 -20.17
C ARG A 90 4.05 -3.78 -18.86
N LYS A 91 5.34 -3.65 -18.52
CA LYS A 91 5.86 -2.66 -17.56
C LYS A 91 6.16 -1.33 -18.29
N GLY A 92 6.53 -0.29 -17.55
CA GLY A 92 6.89 1.03 -18.11
C GLY A 92 5.75 2.06 -17.99
N ASP A 93 6.04 3.31 -18.34
CA ASP A 93 5.11 4.45 -18.25
C ASP A 93 4.44 4.58 -16.87
N ALA A 94 5.24 4.47 -15.80
CA ALA A 94 4.76 4.53 -14.42
C ALA A 94 3.99 5.84 -14.12
N GLU A 95 4.40 6.96 -14.72
CA GLU A 95 3.72 8.26 -14.62
C GLU A 95 2.29 8.23 -15.18
N LYS A 96 2.01 7.34 -16.13
CA LYS A 96 0.70 7.15 -16.76
C LYS A 96 0.05 5.84 -16.31
N MET A 97 0.47 5.29 -15.17
CA MET A 97 -0.06 4.06 -14.59
C MET A 97 -0.84 4.35 -13.31
N LEU A 98 -2.07 3.86 -13.25
CA LEU A 98 -2.92 3.91 -12.06
C LEU A 98 -2.86 2.57 -11.32
N LEU A 99 -2.73 2.64 -9.99
CA LEU A 99 -2.91 1.49 -9.11
C LEU A 99 -4.31 1.54 -8.51
N CYS A 100 -4.99 0.39 -8.47
CA CYS A 100 -6.30 0.28 -7.83
C CYS A 100 -6.14 0.31 -6.31
N ASP A 101 -6.89 1.17 -5.60
CA ASP A 101 -6.77 1.32 -4.15
C ASP A 101 -7.21 0.08 -3.34
N VAL A 102 -7.88 -0.88 -3.98
CA VAL A 102 -8.33 -2.13 -3.34
C VAL A 102 -7.38 -3.31 -3.58
N CYS A 103 -6.82 -3.42 -4.79
CA CYS A 103 -6.06 -4.62 -5.18
C CYS A 103 -4.63 -4.33 -5.66
N ASP A 104 -4.19 -3.08 -5.63
CA ASP A 104 -2.87 -2.60 -6.07
C ASP A 104 -2.48 -3.00 -7.51
N ARG A 105 -3.44 -3.44 -8.33
CA ARG A 105 -3.17 -3.85 -9.72
C ARG A 105 -3.06 -2.64 -10.64
N GLY A 106 -1.97 -2.56 -11.39
CA GLY A 106 -1.65 -1.48 -12.31
C GLY A 106 -2.43 -1.49 -13.63
N HIS A 107 -2.83 -0.31 -14.09
CA HIS A 107 -3.46 -0.07 -15.38
C HIS A 107 -2.91 1.22 -15.99
N HIS A 108 -2.41 1.16 -17.22
CA HIS A 108 -2.09 2.39 -17.94
C HIS A 108 -3.37 3.17 -18.22
N MET A 109 -3.30 4.49 -18.08
CA MET A 109 -4.40 5.42 -18.34
C MET A 109 -4.94 5.28 -19.76
N TYR A 110 -4.06 5.05 -20.74
CA TYR A 110 -4.39 4.86 -22.15
C TYR A 110 -4.88 3.44 -22.50
N CYS A 111 -4.63 2.45 -21.65
CA CYS A 111 -5.16 1.10 -21.86
C CYS A 111 -6.62 0.97 -21.39
N LEU A 112 -7.09 1.86 -20.52
CA LEU A 112 -8.46 1.87 -20.03
C LEU A 112 -9.46 2.22 -21.14
N ARG A 113 -10.71 1.77 -20.97
CA ARG A 113 -11.84 2.08 -21.85
C ARG A 113 -12.96 2.70 -20.99
N PRO A 114 -13.27 4.00 -21.12
CA PRO A 114 -12.58 5.00 -21.95
C PRO A 114 -11.15 5.31 -21.45
N ALA A 115 -10.29 5.78 -22.34
CA ALA A 115 -8.91 6.17 -22.00
C ALA A 115 -8.91 7.46 -21.16
N LEU A 116 -8.10 7.47 -20.10
CA LEU A 116 -7.95 8.63 -19.23
C LEU A 116 -6.81 9.52 -19.72
N LYS A 117 -7.05 10.83 -19.77
CA LYS A 117 -6.03 11.83 -20.12
C LYS A 117 -5.34 12.45 -18.90
N VAL A 118 -6.04 12.46 -17.77
CA VAL A 118 -5.58 13.06 -16.51
C VAL A 118 -5.77 12.07 -15.38
N VAL A 119 -4.85 12.07 -14.42
CA VAL A 119 -4.93 11.23 -13.22
C VAL A 119 -6.17 11.67 -12.42
N PRO A 120 -7.10 10.77 -12.10
CA PRO A 120 -8.29 11.12 -11.33
C PRO A 120 -7.90 11.65 -9.95
N ILE A 121 -8.66 12.64 -9.46
CA ILE A 121 -8.50 13.18 -8.11
C ILE A 121 -9.24 12.25 -7.15
N GLY A 122 -8.54 11.80 -6.11
CA GLY A 122 -9.07 10.85 -5.11
C GLY A 122 -8.90 9.39 -5.50
N ASP A 123 -9.71 8.53 -4.91
CA ASP A 123 -9.57 7.08 -5.06
C ASP A 123 -9.95 6.60 -6.46
N TRP A 124 -9.16 5.67 -6.99
CA TRP A 124 -9.43 5.03 -8.27
C TRP A 124 -9.53 3.51 -8.12
N PHE A 125 -10.63 2.97 -8.67
CA PHE A 125 -10.91 1.54 -8.66
C PHE A 125 -10.83 0.97 -10.08
N CYS A 126 -10.13 -0.16 -10.22
CA CYS A 126 -10.07 -0.87 -11.50
C CYS A 126 -11.44 -1.48 -11.87
N PRO A 127 -11.66 -1.85 -13.15
CA PRO A 127 -12.93 -2.43 -13.60
C PRO A 127 -13.40 -3.66 -12.83
N ASP A 128 -12.45 -4.43 -12.27
CA ASP A 128 -12.75 -5.61 -11.45
C ASP A 128 -13.19 -5.26 -10.02
N CYS A 129 -12.75 -4.12 -9.49
CA CYS A 129 -13.03 -3.67 -8.12
C CYS A 129 -14.12 -2.60 -8.04
N LYS A 130 -14.47 -1.96 -9.16
CA LYS A 130 -15.61 -1.04 -9.21
C LYS A 130 -16.88 -1.80 -8.80
N PRO A 131 -17.68 -1.28 -7.86
CA PRO A 131 -18.98 -1.87 -7.56
C PRO A 131 -19.80 -1.85 -8.84
N ARG A 132 -20.27 -3.02 -9.27
CA ARG A 132 -21.19 -3.13 -10.40
C ARG A 132 -22.43 -2.33 -10.02
N GLN A 133 -22.72 -1.23 -10.71
CA GLN A 133 -24.04 -0.62 -10.65
C GLN A 133 -25.02 -1.69 -11.08
N SER A 134 -25.71 -2.29 -10.11
CA SER A 134 -26.69 -3.33 -10.35
C SER A 134 -27.78 -2.73 -11.25
N ARG A 135 -27.94 -3.29 -12.45
CA ARG A 135 -29.32 -3.50 -12.92
C ARG A 135 -29.99 -4.28 -11.81
N ILE A 136 -31.01 -3.71 -11.18
CA ILE A 136 -31.72 -4.37 -10.09
C ILE A 136 -32.25 -5.71 -10.61
N SER A 137 -31.69 -6.80 -10.11
CA SER A 137 -32.31 -8.13 -10.13
C SER A 137 -32.21 -8.69 -8.72
N PRO A 138 -33.33 -9.10 -8.10
CA PRO A 138 -33.32 -9.49 -6.70
C PRO A 138 -32.63 -10.84 -6.50
N ARG A 139 -31.82 -10.90 -5.42
CA ARG A 139 -31.49 -12.09 -4.61
C ARG A 139 -30.27 -12.93 -5.05
N LYS A 140 -29.14 -12.76 -4.34
CA LYS A 140 -28.74 -13.62 -3.21
C LYS A 140 -27.58 -12.98 -2.44
N VAL A 141 -27.80 -12.88 -1.13
CA VAL A 141 -26.87 -12.34 -0.12
C VAL A 141 -25.68 -13.28 0.03
N ILE A 142 -24.45 -12.76 -0.12
CA ILE A 142 -23.24 -13.42 0.39
C ILE A 142 -22.41 -12.38 1.17
N ARG A 143 -22.60 -12.44 2.49
CA ARG A 143 -21.75 -12.05 3.62
C ARG A 143 -20.73 -10.92 3.38
N THR A 144 -21.18 -9.67 3.51
CA THR A 144 -20.32 -8.50 3.70
C THR A 144 -19.78 -8.48 5.13
N LYS A 145 -18.45 -8.35 5.27
CA LYS A 145 -17.90 -7.74 6.49
C LYS A 145 -18.16 -6.24 6.39
N SER A 146 -18.68 -5.70 7.49
CA SER A 146 -19.09 -4.32 7.72
C SER A 146 -18.07 -3.29 7.22
N PHE A 147 -18.50 -2.46 6.27
CA PHE A 147 -17.87 -1.19 5.95
C PHE A 147 -18.62 -0.12 6.74
N SER A 148 -18.06 0.29 7.88
CA SER A 148 -18.47 1.50 8.58
C SER A 148 -17.75 2.71 7.96
N GLN A 149 -18.49 3.51 7.19
CA GLN A 149 -18.72 4.97 7.38
C GLN A 149 -17.75 5.65 8.39
N VAL A 150 -17.06 6.79 8.19
CA VAL A 150 -17.02 7.88 7.18
C VAL A 150 -15.67 8.62 7.36
N SER A 151 -15.30 9.43 6.36
CA SER A 151 -14.17 10.37 6.18
C SER A 151 -13.81 11.29 7.39
N PRO A 152 -12.62 11.95 7.41
CA PRO A 152 -12.40 13.14 6.57
C PRO A 152 -11.03 13.23 5.86
N VAL A 153 -11.13 13.77 4.65
CA VAL A 153 -10.18 14.59 3.89
C VAL A 153 -8.83 14.88 4.55
N THR A 154 -7.75 14.34 3.97
CA THR A 154 -6.49 15.08 3.87
C THR A 154 -6.00 15.04 2.43
N ALA A 155 -5.85 16.24 1.88
CA ALA A 155 -5.22 16.51 0.61
C ALA A 155 -3.79 15.96 0.59
N GLY A 156 -3.36 15.42 -0.55
CA GLY A 156 -1.99 14.96 -0.65
C GLY A 156 -1.70 14.15 -1.89
N VAL A 157 -1.62 14.86 -3.02
CA VAL A 157 -0.74 14.59 -4.16
C VAL A 157 -0.75 13.18 -4.78
N ALA A 158 -1.12 13.16 -6.06
CA ALA A 158 -0.74 12.15 -7.03
C ALA A 158 0.79 11.99 -7.07
N CYS A 159 1.29 11.09 -6.24
CA CYS A 159 2.44 10.23 -6.46
C CYS A 159 2.44 9.30 -5.24
N LYS A 160 1.82 8.11 -5.33
CA LYS A 160 2.17 7.03 -4.42
C LYS A 160 3.62 6.66 -4.77
N LEU A 161 4.55 7.44 -4.21
CA LEU A 161 5.98 7.24 -4.15
C LEU A 161 6.20 5.92 -3.41
N ILE A 162 6.02 4.83 -4.13
CA ILE A 162 6.90 3.70 -3.95
C ILE A 162 8.00 4.01 -4.96
N MET A 163 9.11 4.56 -4.46
CA MET A 163 10.35 4.62 -5.24
C MET A 163 10.64 3.26 -5.89
#